data_AF-A0A1C4YJZ8-F1
#
_entry.id   AF-A0A1C4YJZ8-F1
#
_cell.length_a   1.000
_cell.length_b   1.000
_cell.length_c   1.000
_cell.angle_alpha   90.00
_cell.angle_beta   90.00
_cell.angle_gamma   90.00
#
_symmetry.space_group_name_H-M   'P 1'
#
loop_
_entity.id
_entity.type
_entity.pdbx_description
1 polymer ?
#
loop_
_entity_poly.entity_id
_entity_poly.type
_entity_poly.pdbx_seq_one_letter_code
_entity_poly.pdbx_strand_id
1 'polypeptide(L)'
;MVEQLVSRTDTAYQRWLASVTDDVTAEGVSVYCLESLPERNTTYDIGEWLTGYLMIAQEGDRGFFLRCDGGGPVFSADLGGLGEVDLTVIAPGFEVWLGSGFALPADPERDLPPTADVYVDGIPVDRVQLLARARKLLGADWPFGAFRGLLAAQPFLAARSARLYVLLRDLEDAPELRPHLLYATDHGLSTVWPTDSPVSR
;
A
#
# COMPACT_ATOMS: atom_id res chain seq x y z
N MET A 1 -6.71 -18.78 19.12
CA MET A 1 -6.03 -17.46 19.15
C MET A 1 -6.88 -16.41 18.43
N VAL A 2 -7.20 -16.62 17.14
CA VAL A 2 -8.08 -15.71 16.37
C VAL A 2 -9.47 -15.53 16.99
N GLU A 3 -10.13 -16.59 17.46
CA GLU A 3 -11.45 -16.47 18.12
C GLU A 3 -11.44 -15.53 19.35
N GLN A 4 -10.34 -15.49 20.11
CA GLN A 4 -10.18 -14.58 21.25
C GLN A 4 -9.93 -13.14 20.82
N LEU A 5 -9.31 -12.95 19.64
CA LEU A 5 -9.12 -11.63 19.05
C LEU A 5 -10.46 -11.11 18.49
N VAL A 6 -11.22 -11.97 17.81
CA VAL A 6 -12.57 -11.66 17.30
C VAL A 6 -13.49 -11.23 18.43
N SER A 7 -13.52 -11.92 19.56
CA SER A 7 -14.39 -11.53 20.69
C SER A 7 -14.05 -10.17 21.31
N ARG A 8 -12.86 -9.64 21.01
CA ARG A 8 -12.36 -8.33 21.45
C ARG A 8 -12.47 -7.23 20.38
N THR A 9 -12.99 -7.54 19.19
CA THR A 9 -13.31 -6.54 18.15
C THR A 9 -14.65 -5.85 18.46
N ASP A 10 -15.05 -4.86 17.65
CA ASP A 10 -16.34 -4.19 17.82
C ASP A 10 -17.53 -5.13 17.51
N THR A 11 -18.70 -4.80 18.08
CA THR A 11 -19.89 -5.64 17.96
C THR A 11 -20.48 -5.66 16.54
N ALA A 12 -20.26 -4.63 15.73
CA ALA A 12 -20.75 -4.62 14.35
C ALA A 12 -19.99 -5.63 13.51
N TYR A 13 -18.66 -5.69 13.65
CA TYR A 13 -17.85 -6.73 13.01
C TYR A 13 -18.27 -8.14 13.45
N GLN A 14 -18.44 -8.37 14.76
CA GLN A 14 -18.85 -9.69 15.25
C GLN A 14 -20.21 -10.13 14.69
N ARG A 15 -21.19 -9.21 14.61
CA ARG A 15 -22.50 -9.51 14.01
C ARG A 15 -22.41 -9.80 12.53
N TRP A 16 -21.63 -9.00 11.80
CA TRP A 16 -21.41 -9.21 10.37
C TRP A 16 -20.73 -10.56 10.11
N LEU A 17 -19.68 -10.88 10.87
CA LEU A 17 -18.93 -12.13 10.74
C LEU A 17 -19.80 -13.36 11.00
N ALA A 18 -20.75 -13.26 11.94
CA ALA A 18 -21.73 -14.31 12.21
C ALA A 18 -22.81 -14.45 11.11
N SER A 19 -22.96 -13.45 10.24
CA SER A 19 -23.97 -13.43 9.16
C SER A 19 -23.48 -13.94 7.81
N VAL A 20 -22.15 -14.03 7.63
CA VAL A 20 -21.52 -14.45 6.38
C VAL A 20 -20.93 -15.86 6.51
N THR A 21 -21.04 -16.66 5.45
CA THR A 21 -20.45 -18.02 5.39
C THR A 21 -19.14 -18.03 4.60
N ASP A 22 -19.03 -17.16 3.61
CA ASP A 22 -17.91 -17.10 2.66
C ASP A 22 -17.31 -15.70 2.64
N ASP A 23 -16.08 -15.59 2.14
CA ASP A 23 -15.43 -14.32 1.90
C ASP A 23 -16.29 -13.43 0.99
N VAL A 24 -16.39 -12.14 1.34
CA VAL A 24 -17.15 -11.15 0.57
C VAL A 24 -16.18 -10.32 -0.25
N THR A 25 -16.35 -10.32 -1.57
CA THR A 25 -15.56 -9.48 -2.47
C THR A 25 -16.34 -8.23 -2.88
N ALA A 26 -15.74 -7.05 -2.71
CA ALA A 26 -16.28 -5.77 -3.18
C ALA A 26 -15.14 -4.89 -3.70
N GLU A 27 -15.26 -4.39 -4.94
CA GLU A 27 -14.28 -3.47 -5.55
C GLU A 27 -12.81 -3.94 -5.43
N GLY A 28 -12.56 -5.25 -5.51
CA GLY A 28 -11.22 -5.85 -5.41
C GLY A 28 -10.74 -6.11 -3.97
N VAL A 29 -11.50 -5.68 -2.96
CA VAL A 29 -11.28 -6.03 -1.56
C VAL A 29 -11.95 -7.37 -1.25
N SER A 30 -11.21 -8.32 -0.70
CA SER A 30 -11.73 -9.59 -0.16
C SER A 30 -11.81 -9.50 1.36
N VAL A 31 -13.01 -9.43 1.91
CA VAL A 31 -13.29 -9.38 3.36
C VAL A 31 -13.55 -10.77 3.87
N TYR A 32 -12.81 -11.19 4.90
CA TYR A 32 -12.71 -12.59 5.30
C TYR A 32 -13.90 -13.07 6.13
N CYS A 33 -14.39 -14.27 5.83
CA CYS A 33 -15.28 -15.00 6.72
C CYS A 33 -14.52 -15.63 7.89
N LEU A 34 -15.25 -16.18 8.86
CA LEU A 34 -14.67 -16.74 10.07
C LEU A 34 -13.66 -17.85 9.79
N GLU A 35 -13.90 -18.68 8.77
CA GLU A 35 -13.04 -19.81 8.41
C GLU A 35 -11.70 -19.37 7.81
N SER A 36 -11.66 -18.25 7.10
CA SER A 36 -10.44 -17.74 6.46
C SER A 36 -9.54 -16.95 7.40
N LEU A 37 -10.08 -16.37 8.49
CA LEU A 37 -9.30 -15.56 9.42
C LEU A 37 -8.06 -16.27 10.00
N PRO A 38 -8.13 -17.53 10.49
CA PRO A 38 -6.97 -18.23 11.04
C PRO A 38 -5.85 -18.43 10.02
N GLU A 39 -6.19 -18.88 8.81
CA GLU A 39 -5.21 -19.09 7.75
C GLU A 39 -4.57 -17.76 7.34
N ARG A 40 -5.37 -16.74 7.03
CA ARG A 40 -4.87 -15.45 6.54
C ARG A 40 -3.99 -14.76 7.56
N ASN A 41 -4.41 -14.70 8.83
CA ASN A 41 -3.60 -14.07 9.87
C ASN A 41 -2.31 -14.85 10.20
N THR A 42 -2.28 -16.17 9.96
CA THR A 42 -1.07 -16.98 10.12
C THR A 42 -0.12 -16.81 8.93
N THR A 43 -0.64 -16.80 7.70
CA THR A 43 0.18 -16.65 6.49
C THR A 43 1.00 -15.36 6.48
N TYR A 44 0.46 -14.29 7.07
CA TYR A 44 1.16 -13.02 7.18
C TYR A 44 1.76 -12.78 8.57
N ASP A 45 1.77 -13.76 9.48
CA ASP A 45 2.33 -13.63 10.84
C ASP A 45 1.82 -12.40 11.63
N ILE A 46 0.55 -12.00 11.43
CA ILE A 46 -0.03 -10.75 11.98
C ILE A 46 0.17 -10.63 13.50
N GLY A 47 0.07 -11.76 14.21
CA GLY A 47 0.27 -11.79 15.66
C GLY A 47 1.66 -11.36 16.11
N GLU A 48 2.69 -11.57 15.27
CA GLU A 48 4.08 -11.21 15.56
C GLU A 48 4.40 -9.76 15.21
N TRP A 49 4.04 -9.30 14.01
CA TRP A 49 4.43 -7.96 13.55
C TRP A 49 3.41 -6.86 13.86
N LEU A 50 2.13 -7.20 14.08
CA LEU A 50 1.07 -6.25 14.43
C LEU A 50 0.22 -6.74 15.61
N THR A 51 0.88 -6.95 16.76
CA THR A 51 0.24 -7.47 17.97
C THR A 51 -0.98 -6.66 18.40
N GLY A 52 -2.07 -7.35 18.71
CA GLY A 52 -3.33 -6.73 19.16
C GLY A 52 -4.24 -6.30 18.01
N TYR A 53 -3.86 -6.56 16.77
CA TYR A 53 -4.69 -6.37 15.60
C TYR A 53 -5.13 -7.71 15.01
N LEU A 54 -6.24 -7.68 14.28
CA LEU A 54 -6.75 -8.76 13.48
C LEU A 54 -6.85 -8.28 12.04
N MET A 55 -6.25 -9.01 11.10
CA MET A 55 -6.45 -8.79 9.68
C MET A 55 -7.80 -9.36 9.26
N ILE A 56 -8.63 -8.53 8.65
CA ILE A 56 -10.03 -8.82 8.32
C ILE A 56 -10.34 -8.76 6.82
N ALA A 57 -9.46 -8.17 6.01
CA ALA A 57 -9.61 -8.13 4.56
C ALA A 57 -8.27 -7.90 3.86
N GLN A 58 -8.26 -8.03 2.52
CA GLN A 58 -7.10 -7.75 1.67
C GLN A 58 -7.49 -7.20 0.29
N GLU A 59 -6.66 -6.31 -0.25
CA GLU A 59 -6.67 -5.85 -1.63
C GLU A 59 -5.22 -5.89 -2.17
N GLY A 60 -4.87 -6.88 -3.00
CA GLY A 60 -3.47 -7.06 -3.43
C GLY A 60 -2.54 -7.23 -2.23
N ASP A 61 -1.46 -6.46 -2.15
CA ASP A 61 -0.54 -6.48 -1.00
C ASP A 61 -0.98 -5.59 0.17
N ARG A 62 -2.20 -5.02 0.13
CA ARG A 62 -2.76 -4.21 1.21
C ARG A 62 -3.64 -5.05 2.11
N GLY A 63 -3.31 -5.11 3.39
CA GLY A 63 -4.15 -5.72 4.43
C GLY A 63 -5.03 -4.68 5.12
N PHE A 64 -6.19 -5.11 5.59
CA PHE A 64 -7.10 -4.30 6.41
C PHE A 64 -7.28 -4.91 7.80
N PHE A 65 -7.30 -4.06 8.82
CA PHE A 65 -7.13 -4.48 10.21
C PHE A 65 -8.11 -3.80 11.15
N LEU A 66 -8.49 -4.53 12.20
CA LEU A 66 -9.17 -4.00 13.39
C LEU A 66 -8.29 -4.16 14.61
N ARG A 67 -8.36 -3.21 15.54
CA ARG A 67 -7.81 -3.39 16.90
C ARG A 67 -8.71 -4.31 17.72
N CYS A 68 -8.09 -5.18 18.50
CA CYS A 68 -8.76 -6.12 19.39
C CYS A 68 -8.85 -5.57 20.82
N ASP A 69 -9.38 -4.37 20.98
CA ASP A 69 -9.54 -3.68 22.27
C ASP A 69 -10.90 -2.99 22.45
N GLY A 70 -11.92 -3.46 21.73
CA GLY A 70 -13.31 -3.02 21.89
C GLY A 70 -13.81 -2.07 20.80
N GLY A 71 -13.03 -1.85 19.74
CA GLY A 71 -13.44 -1.16 18.53
C GLY A 71 -12.53 0.01 18.14
N GLY A 72 -12.97 0.76 17.13
CA GLY A 72 -12.19 1.86 16.58
C GLY A 72 -12.13 1.79 15.05
N PRO A 73 -11.16 2.50 14.44
CA PRO A 73 -11.05 2.58 13.00
C PRO A 73 -10.75 1.24 12.33
N VAL A 74 -11.09 1.15 11.05
CA VAL A 74 -10.48 0.17 10.15
C VAL A 74 -9.16 0.77 9.66
N PHE A 75 -8.08 0.00 9.80
CA PHE A 75 -6.74 0.39 9.39
C PHE A 75 -6.29 -0.39 8.15
N SER A 76 -5.44 0.20 7.31
CA SER A 76 -4.74 -0.51 6.25
C SER A 76 -3.24 -0.41 6.43
N ALA A 77 -2.55 -1.49 6.07
CA ALA A 77 -1.09 -1.54 6.00
C ALA A 77 -0.66 -2.31 4.75
N ASP A 78 0.57 -2.07 4.32
CA ASP A 78 1.24 -2.89 3.32
C ASP A 78 1.75 -4.19 3.95
N LEU A 79 1.40 -5.33 3.37
CA LEU A 79 1.81 -6.68 3.82
C LEU A 79 3.25 -7.01 3.40
N GLY A 80 3.82 -6.28 2.43
CA GLY A 80 5.19 -6.45 1.92
C GLY A 80 6.21 -5.49 2.52
N GLY A 81 5.79 -4.55 3.37
CA GLY A 81 6.65 -3.54 3.98
C GLY A 81 7.72 -4.15 4.91
N LEU A 82 8.99 -3.77 4.72
CA LEU A 82 10.07 -4.10 5.65
C LEU A 82 10.31 -2.92 6.60
N GLY A 83 9.83 -2.96 7.85
CA GLY A 83 10.08 -1.90 8.82
C GLY A 83 8.96 -1.67 9.84
N GLU A 84 8.86 -0.44 10.33
CA GLU A 84 7.74 0.01 11.16
C GLU A 84 6.44 -0.02 10.36
N VAL A 85 5.35 -0.41 11.01
CA VAL A 85 4.04 -0.54 10.37
C VAL A 85 3.36 0.81 10.36
N ASP A 86 3.25 1.41 9.17
CA ASP A 86 2.39 2.58 9.01
C ASP A 86 0.93 2.14 8.81
N LEU A 87 0.06 2.58 9.73
CA LEU A 87 -1.36 2.27 9.72
C LEU A 87 -2.14 3.48 9.24
N THR A 88 -2.70 3.37 8.03
CA THR A 88 -3.64 4.37 7.51
C THR A 88 -5.06 4.07 7.95
N VAL A 89 -5.80 5.05 8.46
CA VAL A 89 -7.24 4.90 8.73
C VAL A 89 -8.02 5.00 7.42
N ILE A 90 -8.79 3.97 7.08
CA ILE A 90 -9.67 3.96 5.90
C ILE A 90 -11.14 4.18 6.24
N ALA A 91 -11.54 3.86 7.47
CA ALA A 91 -12.88 4.14 7.95
C ALA A 91 -12.86 4.37 9.46
N PRO A 92 -13.75 5.22 10.00
CA PRO A 92 -13.83 5.47 11.44
C PRO A 92 -14.30 4.25 12.24
N GLY A 93 -14.87 3.23 11.59
CA GLY A 93 -15.18 1.94 12.17
C GLY A 93 -15.76 0.95 11.16
N PHE A 94 -15.83 -0.32 11.55
CA PHE A 94 -16.27 -1.40 10.66
C PHE A 94 -17.69 -1.18 10.12
N GLU A 95 -18.63 -0.73 10.96
CA GLU A 95 -20.02 -0.47 10.55
C GLU A 95 -20.10 0.59 9.43
N VAL A 96 -19.27 1.63 9.51
CA VAL A 96 -19.23 2.69 8.48
C VAL A 96 -18.65 2.13 7.17
N TRP A 97 -17.59 1.32 7.27
CA TRP A 97 -16.99 0.69 6.10
C TRP A 97 -17.96 -0.30 5.42
N LEU A 98 -18.64 -1.13 6.22
CA LEU A 98 -19.70 -2.03 5.75
C LEU A 98 -20.83 -1.24 5.07
N GLY A 99 -21.30 -0.14 5.67
CA GLY A 99 -22.34 0.71 5.09
C GLY A 99 -21.95 1.37 3.77
N SER A 100 -20.66 1.54 3.52
CA SER A 100 -20.12 2.02 2.24
C SER A 100 -19.97 0.93 1.18
N GLY A 101 -20.26 -0.33 1.52
CA GLY A 101 -20.00 -1.48 0.64
C GLY A 101 -18.51 -1.82 0.55
N PHE A 102 -17.75 -1.59 1.63
CA PHE A 102 -16.29 -1.72 1.67
C PHE A 102 -15.54 -0.78 0.71
N ALA A 103 -16.17 0.34 0.34
CA ALA A 103 -15.51 1.35 -0.47
C ALA A 103 -14.21 1.82 0.20
N LEU A 104 -13.15 1.88 -0.59
CA LEU A 104 -11.92 2.50 -0.14
C LEU A 104 -12.09 4.02 -0.22
N PRO A 105 -11.55 4.79 0.73
CA PRO A 105 -11.47 6.23 0.57
C PRO A 105 -10.77 6.50 -0.77
N ALA A 106 -11.26 7.52 -1.50
CA ALA A 106 -10.53 8.00 -2.65
C ALA A 106 -9.10 8.30 -2.18
N ASP A 107 -8.11 7.78 -2.92
CA ASP A 107 -6.73 8.18 -2.70
C ASP A 107 -6.72 9.72 -2.62
N PRO A 108 -6.10 10.32 -1.59
CA PRO A 108 -6.19 11.75 -1.35
C PRO A 108 -5.91 12.47 -2.67
N GLU A 109 -6.87 13.31 -3.06
CA GLU A 109 -6.92 14.03 -4.33
C GLU A 109 -5.68 14.94 -4.44
N ARG A 110 -4.55 14.34 -4.79
CA ARG A 110 -3.43 14.99 -5.43
C ARG A 110 -3.74 14.91 -6.92
N ASP A 111 -3.41 15.94 -7.71
CA ASP A 111 -3.53 16.00 -9.18
C ASP A 111 -2.63 14.95 -9.90
N LEU A 112 -2.52 13.75 -9.34
CA LEU A 112 -1.81 12.62 -9.89
C LEU A 112 -2.84 11.69 -10.55
N PRO A 113 -2.60 11.27 -11.79
CA PRO A 113 -3.42 10.21 -12.38
C PRO A 113 -3.31 8.93 -11.54
N PRO A 114 -4.37 8.11 -11.46
CA PRO A 114 -4.37 6.90 -10.63
C PRO A 114 -3.27 5.91 -11.05
N THR A 115 -2.97 5.87 -12.36
CA THR A 115 -1.84 5.14 -12.90
C THR A 115 -1.11 5.96 -13.97
N ALA A 116 0.20 5.76 -14.10
CA ALA A 116 0.98 6.32 -15.20
C ALA A 116 2.23 5.49 -15.52
N ASP A 117 2.77 5.72 -16.72
CA ASP A 117 4.12 5.29 -17.05
C ASP A 117 5.13 6.12 -16.24
N VAL A 118 6.00 5.44 -15.50
CA VAL A 118 7.02 6.03 -14.63
C VAL A 118 8.37 5.91 -15.29
N TYR A 119 9.13 7.00 -15.27
CA TYR A 119 10.45 7.15 -15.84
C TYR A 119 11.47 7.41 -14.73
N VAL A 120 12.70 6.94 -14.94
CA VAL A 120 13.85 7.31 -14.11
C VAL A 120 14.71 8.30 -14.88
N ASP A 121 15.05 9.41 -14.22
CA ASP A 121 15.94 10.45 -14.77
C ASP A 121 16.88 11.06 -13.72
N GLY A 122 17.96 11.67 -14.17
CA GLY A 122 18.89 12.43 -13.33
C GLY A 122 19.73 11.63 -12.33
N ILE A 123 19.68 10.30 -12.33
CA ILE A 123 20.55 9.48 -11.48
C ILE A 123 21.96 9.44 -12.10
N PRO A 124 23.03 9.85 -11.39
CA PRO A 124 24.38 9.78 -11.95
C PRO A 124 24.80 8.33 -12.30
N VAL A 125 25.55 8.15 -13.39
CA VAL A 125 25.92 6.82 -13.94
C VAL A 125 26.71 5.95 -12.94
N ASP A 126 27.43 6.58 -12.01
CA ASP A 126 28.18 5.93 -10.93
C ASP A 126 27.31 5.54 -9.72
N ARG A 127 26.05 5.99 -9.65
CA ARG A 127 25.11 5.77 -8.53
C ARG A 127 24.19 4.58 -8.78
N VAL A 128 24.77 3.45 -9.19
CA VAL A 128 24.03 2.20 -9.48
C VAL A 128 23.22 1.65 -8.31
N GLN A 129 23.61 1.96 -7.06
CA GLN A 129 22.87 1.57 -5.85
C GLN A 129 21.53 2.30 -5.75
N LEU A 130 21.46 3.55 -6.23
CA LEU A 130 20.23 4.32 -6.27
C LEU A 130 19.25 3.71 -7.28
N LEU A 131 19.76 3.29 -8.44
CA LEU A 131 18.98 2.54 -9.42
C LEU A 131 18.51 1.17 -8.88
N ALA A 132 19.32 0.48 -8.07
CA ALA A 132 18.91 -0.75 -7.42
C ALA A 132 17.72 -0.54 -6.46
N ARG A 133 17.73 0.58 -5.71
CA ARG A 133 16.60 0.97 -4.86
C ARG A 133 15.36 1.31 -5.68
N ALA A 134 15.51 2.12 -6.73
CA ALA A 134 14.41 2.45 -7.64
C ALA A 134 13.77 1.19 -8.24
N ARG A 135 14.61 0.24 -8.69
CA ARG A 135 14.15 -1.06 -9.20
C ARG A 135 13.31 -1.81 -8.18
N LYS A 136 13.77 -1.91 -6.93
CA LYS A 136 13.04 -2.60 -5.85
C LYS A 136 11.71 -1.92 -5.57
N LEU A 137 11.74 -0.59 -5.43
CA LEU A 137 10.56 0.21 -5.11
C LEU A 137 9.50 0.10 -6.21
N LEU A 138 9.91 0.09 -7.48
CA LEU A 138 9.00 -0.03 -8.63
C LEU A 138 8.58 -1.47 -8.95
N GLY A 139 9.05 -2.48 -8.19
CA GLY A 139 8.80 -3.89 -8.51
C GLY A 139 9.35 -4.33 -9.86
N ALA A 140 10.38 -3.64 -10.39
CA ALA A 140 10.86 -3.83 -11.74
C ALA A 140 11.87 -4.99 -11.86
N ASP A 141 11.88 -5.64 -13.02
CA ASP A 141 12.66 -6.87 -13.26
C ASP A 141 13.96 -6.63 -14.05
N TRP A 142 14.38 -5.38 -14.27
CA TRP A 142 15.56 -5.10 -15.09
C TRP A 142 16.83 -5.78 -14.53
N PRO A 143 17.64 -6.43 -15.37
CA PRO A 143 18.83 -7.14 -14.91
C PRO A 143 19.89 -6.16 -14.40
N PHE A 144 20.57 -6.50 -13.30
CA PHE A 144 21.65 -5.67 -12.73
C PHE A 144 22.76 -5.33 -13.75
N GLY A 145 23.06 -6.25 -14.67
CA GLY A 145 24.05 -6.03 -15.74
C GLY A 145 23.68 -4.90 -16.71
N ALA A 146 22.39 -4.54 -16.83
CA ALA A 146 21.91 -3.47 -17.70
C ALA A 146 21.96 -2.07 -17.05
N PHE A 147 22.22 -1.97 -15.75
CA PHE A 147 22.06 -0.73 -15.00
C PHE A 147 22.86 0.44 -15.57
N ARG A 148 24.13 0.23 -15.93
CA ARG A 148 24.94 1.29 -16.55
C ARG A 148 24.40 1.74 -17.89
N GLY A 149 23.86 0.81 -18.68
CA GLY A 149 23.23 1.13 -19.96
C GLY A 149 21.95 1.93 -19.78
N LEU A 150 21.11 1.57 -18.80
CA LEU A 150 19.90 2.31 -18.45
C LEU A 150 20.24 3.72 -17.94
N LEU A 151 21.21 3.86 -17.04
CA LEU A 151 21.65 5.16 -16.54
C LEU A 151 22.22 6.05 -17.66
N ALA A 152 22.89 5.47 -18.65
CA ALA A 152 23.38 6.22 -19.81
C ALA A 152 22.27 6.63 -20.79
N ALA A 153 21.10 6.00 -20.72
CA ALA A 153 19.96 6.21 -21.62
C ALA A 153 18.81 6.99 -20.98
N GLN A 154 19.07 7.70 -19.87
CA GLN A 154 18.04 8.50 -19.19
C GLN A 154 17.52 9.67 -20.05
N PRO A 155 16.23 10.05 -19.91
CA PRO A 155 15.21 9.35 -19.12
C PRO A 155 14.81 8.02 -19.80
N PHE A 156 14.65 6.97 -19.01
CA PHE A 156 14.15 5.67 -19.51
C PHE A 156 12.87 5.27 -18.79
N LEU A 157 12.00 4.56 -19.52
CA LEU A 157 10.77 4.01 -18.98
C LEU A 157 11.11 2.91 -17.97
N ALA A 158 10.70 3.14 -16.73
CA ALA A 158 10.98 2.27 -15.61
C ALA A 158 9.81 1.30 -15.35
N ALA A 159 8.60 1.83 -15.20
CA ALA A 159 7.40 1.02 -14.95
C ALA A 159 6.24 1.49 -15.82
N ARG A 160 5.40 0.55 -16.27
CA ARG A 160 4.17 0.86 -17.01
C ARG A 160 2.97 0.81 -16.09
N SER A 161 2.04 1.76 -16.26
CA SER A 161 0.78 1.80 -15.50
C SER A 161 0.98 1.65 -13.98
N ALA A 162 2.04 2.24 -13.43
CA ALA A 162 2.32 2.19 -12.00
C ALA A 162 1.25 2.97 -11.23
N ARG A 163 0.80 2.45 -10.09
CA ARG A 163 -0.12 3.15 -9.19
C ARG A 163 0.63 4.29 -8.51
N LEU A 164 0.42 5.54 -8.98
CA LEU A 164 1.23 6.68 -8.55
C LEU A 164 1.06 7.00 -7.08
N TYR A 165 -0.11 6.74 -6.50
CA TYR A 165 -0.33 6.92 -5.07
C TYR A 165 0.50 5.95 -4.21
N VAL A 166 0.55 4.67 -4.59
CA VAL A 166 1.39 3.67 -3.91
C VAL A 166 2.86 4.09 -4.01
N LEU A 167 3.30 4.44 -5.21
CA LEU A 167 4.65 4.93 -5.46
C LEU A 167 4.99 6.17 -4.62
N LEU A 168 4.06 7.12 -4.51
CA LEU A 168 4.22 8.34 -3.74
C LEU A 168 4.37 8.07 -2.23
N ARG A 169 3.55 7.16 -1.69
CA ARG A 169 3.66 6.69 -0.30
C ARG A 169 5.00 5.99 -0.08
N ASP A 170 5.41 5.09 -0.96
CA ASP A 170 6.69 4.37 -0.81
C ASP A 170 7.91 5.31 -0.95
N LEU A 171 7.75 6.44 -1.65
CA LEU A 171 8.74 7.52 -1.72
C LEU A 171 8.87 8.32 -0.41
N GLU A 172 7.95 8.18 0.55
CA GLU A 172 8.09 8.75 1.89
C GLU A 172 9.34 8.19 2.58
N ASP A 173 9.56 6.88 2.47
CA ASP A 173 10.70 6.16 3.04
C ASP A 173 11.96 6.17 2.16
N ALA A 174 11.87 6.69 0.93
CA ALA A 174 12.98 6.76 -0.03
C ALA A 174 13.21 8.19 -0.55
N PRO A 175 13.57 9.16 0.32
CA PRO A 175 13.71 10.56 -0.06
C PRO A 175 14.74 10.82 -1.15
N GLU A 176 15.79 9.98 -1.23
CA GLU A 176 16.82 10.08 -2.26
C GLU A 176 16.32 9.75 -3.67
N LEU A 177 15.17 9.08 -3.82
CA LEU A 177 14.57 8.74 -5.12
C LEU A 177 13.58 9.77 -5.63
N ARG A 178 13.05 10.63 -4.75
CA ARG A 178 12.05 11.66 -5.07
C ARG A 178 12.40 12.54 -6.28
N PRO A 179 13.63 13.05 -6.46
CA PRO A 179 13.95 13.90 -7.62
C PRO A 179 14.15 13.11 -8.91
N HIS A 180 14.15 11.78 -8.86
CA HIS A 180 14.54 10.91 -9.97
C HIS A 180 13.40 10.12 -10.59
N LEU A 181 12.26 9.99 -9.89
CA LEU A 181 11.07 9.31 -10.40
C LEU A 181 10.10 10.32 -10.99
N LEU A 182 9.85 10.17 -12.29
CA LEU A 182 8.99 11.04 -13.08
C LEU A 182 7.81 10.24 -13.65
N TYR A 183 6.69 10.87 -13.93
CA TYR A 183 5.57 10.26 -14.65
C TYR A 183 5.22 11.07 -15.90
N ALA A 184 4.68 10.39 -16.92
CA ALA A 184 4.26 11.05 -18.15
C ALA A 184 2.95 11.85 -17.95
N THR A 185 2.94 13.07 -18.47
CA THR A 185 1.80 13.98 -18.54
C THR A 185 1.63 14.48 -19.97
N ASP A 186 0.51 15.14 -20.28
CA ASP A 186 0.30 15.82 -21.57
C ASP A 186 1.34 16.91 -21.86
N HIS A 187 2.06 17.37 -20.84
CA HIS A 187 3.08 18.42 -20.92
C HIS A 187 4.52 17.88 -20.82
N GLY A 188 4.72 16.57 -20.87
CA GLY A 188 6.02 15.92 -20.71
C GLY A 188 6.16 15.18 -19.38
N LEU A 189 7.37 15.07 -18.85
CA LEU A 189 7.63 14.37 -17.60
C LEU A 189 7.48 15.31 -16.39
N SER A 190 6.73 14.89 -15.38
CA SER A 190 6.59 15.57 -14.09
C SER A 190 7.10 14.71 -12.95
N THR A 191 7.59 15.32 -11.87
CA THR A 191 8.09 14.56 -10.71
C THR A 191 6.94 13.86 -10.00
N VAL A 192 7.11 12.58 -9.66
CA VAL A 192 6.12 11.86 -8.86
C VAL A 192 5.99 12.51 -7.48
N TRP A 193 7.12 12.94 -6.91
CA TRP A 193 7.13 13.72 -5.67
C TRP A 193 6.98 15.23 -5.97
N PRO A 194 5.97 15.93 -5.41
CA PRO A 194 5.82 17.36 -5.64
C PRO A 194 6.92 18.16 -4.92
N THR A 195 7.59 19.04 -5.65
CA THR A 195 8.64 19.94 -5.14
C THR A 195 8.11 20.97 -4.14
N ASP A 196 6.80 21.22 -4.11
CA ASP A 196 6.12 22.21 -3.28
C ASP A 196 5.43 21.63 -2.02
N SER A 197 5.84 20.46 -1.52
CA SER A 197 5.40 20.06 -0.17
C SER A 197 6.11 20.93 0.87
N PRO A 198 5.38 21.79 1.64
CA PRO A 198 6.01 22.49 2.75
C PRO A 198 6.44 21.43 3.74
N VAL A 199 7.75 21.35 3.96
CA VAL A 199 8.32 20.63 5.11
C VAL A 199 7.69 21.27 6.34
N SER A 200 6.65 20.64 6.89
CA SER A 200 6.07 21.09 8.14
C SER A 200 7.14 20.91 9.21
N ARG A 201 7.64 22.04 9.69
CA ARG A 201 8.53 22.16 10.85
C ARG A 201 7.78 21.86 12.12
#